data_AF-A0A7J5WNG1-F1
#
_entry.id   AF-A0A7J5WNG1-F1
#
_cell.length_a   1.000
_cell.length_b   1.000
_cell.length_c   1.000
_cell.angle_alpha   90.00
_cell.angle_beta   90.00
_cell.angle_gamma   90.00
#
_symmetry.space_group_name_H-M   'P 1'
#
loop_
_entity.id
_entity.type
_entity.pdbx_description
1 polymer ?
#
loop_
_entity_poly.entity_id
_entity_poly.type
_entity_poly.pdbx_seq_one_letter_code
_entity_poly.pdbx_strand_id
1 'polypeptide(L)'
;MKTAEANIEIVKVGNESTISIIMPTWQKIEEDNDFITVNIPLFGLKTISNSQEDTITAIHEALKCFLISSNRFGQGVEKELQALGWVIIEKDENKTLLSYSIESSDFVLEQIMETGDQFVDTDLTIA
;
A
#
# COMPACT_ATOMS: atom_id res chain seq x y z
N MET A 1 4.08 -15.56 -17.64
CA MET A 1 3.52 -15.25 -16.31
C MET A 1 3.58 -13.75 -16.17
N LYS A 2 2.43 -13.08 -16.06
CA LYS A 2 2.40 -11.69 -15.60
C LYS A 2 2.44 -11.79 -14.08
N THR A 3 3.59 -11.54 -13.47
CA THR A 3 3.64 -11.27 -12.03
C THR A 3 2.87 -9.98 -11.84
N ALA A 4 1.71 -10.05 -11.21
CA ALA A 4 1.08 -8.86 -10.66
C ALA A 4 1.99 -8.42 -9.51
N GLU A 5 2.59 -7.23 -9.63
CA GLU A 5 3.65 -6.77 -8.73
C GLU A 5 3.15 -5.54 -7.96
N ALA A 6 3.08 -5.66 -6.64
CA ALA A 6 2.95 -4.49 -5.78
C ALA A 6 4.34 -3.94 -5.48
N ASN A 7 4.49 -2.62 -5.64
CA ASN A 7 5.76 -1.94 -5.57
C ASN A 7 5.66 -0.68 -4.72
N ILE A 8 6.70 -0.39 -3.95
CA ILE A 8 6.86 0.86 -3.22
C ILE A 8 8.17 1.49 -3.65
N GLU A 9 8.11 2.74 -4.06
CA GLU A 9 9.29 3.57 -4.28
C GLU A 9 9.35 4.66 -3.21
N ILE A 10 10.46 4.74 -2.50
CA ILE A 10 10.76 5.77 -1.51
C ILE A 10 11.90 6.62 -2.07
N VAL A 11 11.67 7.90 -2.27
CA VAL A 11 12.68 8.87 -2.72
C VAL A 11 12.90 9.89 -1.61
N LYS A 12 14.15 10.08 -1.19
CA LYS A 12 14.59 11.03 -0.18
C LYS A 12 15.19 12.25 -0.87
N VAL A 13 14.66 13.43 -0.56
CA VAL A 13 15.18 14.72 -1.02
C VAL A 13 15.45 15.57 0.21
N GLY A 14 16.70 15.56 0.69
CA GLY A 14 17.07 16.23 1.94
C GLY A 14 16.41 15.57 3.16
N ASN A 15 15.60 16.33 3.90
CA ASN A 15 14.85 15.82 5.06
C ASN A 15 13.44 15.31 4.69
N GLU A 16 13.04 15.46 3.44
CA GLU A 16 11.72 15.05 2.96
C GLU A 16 11.81 13.67 2.29
N SER A 17 10.74 12.90 2.38
CA SER A 17 10.63 11.60 1.73
C SER A 17 9.31 11.54 0.97
N THR A 18 9.41 11.32 -0.34
CA THR A 18 8.27 11.03 -1.21
C THR A 18 8.12 9.51 -1.29
N ILE A 19 6.88 9.03 -1.18
CA ILE A 19 6.58 7.60 -1.22
C ILE A 19 5.50 7.36 -2.26
N SER A 20 5.83 6.56 -3.28
CA SER A 20 4.92 6.11 -4.33
C SER A 20 4.57 4.65 -4.09
N ILE A 21 3.28 4.31 -4.12
CA ILE A 21 2.79 2.97 -3.77
C ILE A 21 1.86 2.49 -4.87
N ILE A 22 2.14 1.28 -5.38
CA ILE A 22 1.26 0.56 -6.31
C ILE A 22 0.91 -0.75 -5.63
N MET A 23 -0.37 -0.96 -5.31
CA MET A 23 -0.85 -2.17 -4.63
C MET A 23 -2.35 -2.36 -4.83
N PRO A 24 -2.85 -3.61 -4.69
CA PRO A 24 -4.28 -3.86 -4.65
C PRO A 24 -4.92 -3.38 -3.34
N THR A 25 -6.17 -2.93 -3.43
CA THR A 25 -7.04 -2.66 -2.28
C THR A 25 -8.40 -3.33 -2.51
N TRP A 26 -9.08 -3.70 -1.43
CA TRP A 26 -10.40 -4.32 -1.50
C TRP A 26 -11.45 -3.45 -0.86
N GLN A 27 -12.57 -3.27 -1.55
CA GLN A 27 -13.67 -2.45 -1.11
C GLN A 27 -14.91 -3.31 -0.93
N LYS A 28 -15.61 -3.12 0.18
CA LYS A 28 -16.90 -3.74 0.45
C LYS A 28 -17.89 -2.66 0.86
N ILE A 29 -18.93 -2.48 0.05
CA ILE A 29 -20.07 -1.63 0.41
C ILE A 29 -20.87 -2.40 1.46
N GLU A 30 -21.06 -1.82 2.64
CA GLU A 30 -21.87 -2.43 3.70
C GLU A 30 -23.32 -2.00 3.54
N GLU A 31 -24.19 -2.96 3.22
CA GLU A 31 -25.62 -2.74 2.93
C GLU A 31 -26.40 -2.11 4.10
N ASP A 32 -25.91 -2.27 5.33
CA ASP A 32 -26.64 -1.87 6.54
C ASP A 32 -26.33 -0.45 7.02
N ASN A 33 -25.20 0.15 6.62
CA ASN A 33 -24.65 1.33 7.30
C ASN A 33 -24.14 2.44 6.36
N ASP A 34 -24.42 2.36 5.05
CA ASP A 34 -24.03 3.36 4.04
C ASP A 34 -22.54 3.76 4.08
N PHE A 35 -21.66 2.83 4.46
CA PHE A 35 -20.21 3.03 4.41
C PHE A 35 -19.52 1.93 3.61
N ILE A 36 -18.35 2.27 3.08
CA ILE A 36 -17.48 1.36 2.36
C ILE A 36 -16.33 0.99 3.29
N THR A 37 -16.20 -0.31 3.54
CA THR A 37 -15.03 -0.86 4.19
C THR A 37 -13.93 -1.04 3.15
N VAL A 38 -12.73 -0.55 3.47
CA VAL A 38 -11.57 -0.67 2.60
C VAL A 38 -10.47 -1.45 3.33
N ASN A 39 -10.01 -2.53 2.72
CA ASN A 39 -8.90 -3.33 3.21
C ASN A 39 -7.64 -3.07 2.36
N ILE A 40 -6.53 -2.83 3.03
CA ILE A 40 -5.21 -2.58 2.44
C ILE A 40 -4.30 -3.74 2.89
N PRO A 41 -4.39 -4.90 2.23
CA PRO A 41 -3.88 -6.16 2.76
C PRO A 41 -2.36 -6.15 2.95
N LEU A 42 -1.61 -5.57 2.01
CA LEU A 42 -0.14 -5.55 2.05
C LEU A 42 0.44 -4.64 3.14
N PHE A 43 -0.41 -3.86 3.81
CA PHE A 43 -0.06 -3.06 4.98
C PHE A 43 -0.72 -3.57 6.27
N GLY A 44 -1.59 -4.59 6.17
CA GLY A 44 -2.40 -5.04 7.30
C GLY A 44 -3.36 -3.98 7.84
N LEU A 45 -3.76 -3.00 7.00
CA LEU A 45 -4.59 -1.87 7.40
C LEU A 45 -6.03 -2.04 6.94
N LYS A 46 -6.95 -1.46 7.70
CA LYS A 46 -8.36 -1.34 7.37
C LYS A 46 -8.81 0.09 7.62
N THR A 47 -9.58 0.65 6.69
CA THR A 47 -10.18 1.98 6.81
C THR A 47 -11.64 1.92 6.36
N ILE A 48 -12.37 3.01 6.59
CA ILE A 48 -13.77 3.17 6.18
C ILE A 48 -13.93 4.51 5.46
N SER A 49 -14.82 4.55 4.48
CA SER A 49 -15.21 5.77 3.77
C SER A 49 -16.73 5.85 3.66
N ASN A 50 -17.27 7.07 3.58
CA ASN A 50 -18.73 7.28 3.46
C ASN A 50 -19.21 7.20 2.00
N SER A 51 -18.29 7.25 1.04
CA SER A 51 -18.61 7.24 -0.38
C SER A 51 -17.44 6.65 -1.18
N GLN A 52 -17.71 6.28 -2.44
CA GLN A 52 -16.65 5.84 -3.36
C GLN A 52 -15.65 6.98 -3.63
N GLU A 53 -16.13 8.22 -3.75
CA GLU A 53 -15.28 9.39 -3.97
C GLU A 53 -14.29 9.62 -2.81
N ASP A 54 -14.73 9.37 -1.57
CA ASP A 54 -13.89 9.55 -0.36
C ASP A 54 -12.93 8.39 -0.09
N THR A 55 -13.07 7.28 -0.84
CA THR A 55 -12.32 6.04 -0.57
C THR A 55 -10.82 6.22 -0.75
N ILE A 56 -10.41 6.94 -1.80
CA ILE A 56 -8.99 7.22 -2.05
C ILE A 56 -8.40 8.08 -0.92
N THR A 57 -9.14 9.09 -0.44
CA THR A 57 -8.71 9.91 0.69
C THR A 57 -8.57 9.10 1.96
N ALA A 58 -9.50 8.19 2.25
CA ALA A 58 -9.42 7.30 3.40
C ALA A 58 -8.20 6.36 3.34
N ILE A 59 -7.85 5.85 2.16
CA ILE A 59 -6.64 5.05 1.93
C ILE A 59 -5.39 5.90 2.16
N HIS A 60 -5.34 7.12 1.60
CA HIS A 60 -4.21 8.04 1.78
C HIS A 60 -3.94 8.35 3.25
N GLU A 61 -4.98 8.70 4.01
CA GLU A 61 -4.83 9.03 5.42
C GLU A 61 -4.39 7.81 6.25
N ALA A 62 -4.93 6.61 5.95
CA ALA A 62 -4.49 5.38 6.61
C ALA A 62 -3.00 5.09 6.37
N LEU A 63 -2.54 5.22 5.12
CA LEU A 63 -1.13 5.03 4.76
C LEU A 63 -0.24 6.11 5.38
N LYS A 64 -0.68 7.37 5.35
CA LYS A 64 0.04 8.48 5.98
C LYS A 64 0.21 8.27 7.48
N CYS A 65 -0.84 7.83 8.17
CA CYS A 65 -0.76 7.45 9.58
C CYS A 65 0.26 6.34 9.83
N PHE A 66 0.24 5.29 9.00
CA PHE A 66 1.22 4.20 9.08
C PHE A 66 2.66 4.72 8.91
N LEU A 67 2.92 5.54 7.89
CA LEU A 67 4.25 6.07 7.58
C LEU A 67 4.76 7.01 8.69
N ILE A 68 3.91 7.91 9.18
CA ILE A 68 4.24 8.81 10.29
C ILE A 68 4.54 7.99 11.55
N SER A 69 3.71 7.00 11.86
CA SER A 69 3.90 6.14 13.03
C SER A 69 5.21 5.36 12.94
N SER A 70 5.49 4.77 11.78
CA SER A 70 6.72 4.02 11.50
C SER A 70 7.98 4.87 11.68
N ASN A 71 7.94 6.14 11.25
CA ASN A 71 9.06 7.06 11.41
C ASN A 71 9.21 7.65 12.81
N ARG A 72 8.10 7.91 13.52
CA ARG A 72 8.14 8.56 14.84
C ARG A 72 8.31 7.60 16.00
N PHE A 73 7.69 6.42 15.91
CA PHE A 73 7.56 5.48 17.01
C PHE A 73 8.11 4.09 16.68
N GLY A 74 8.21 3.76 15.39
CA GLY A 74 8.75 2.48 14.90
C GLY A 74 10.26 2.50 14.68
N GLN A 75 10.75 1.53 13.92
CA GLN A 75 12.17 1.45 13.54
C GLN A 75 12.48 2.13 12.20
N GLY A 76 11.57 2.96 11.70
CA GLY A 76 11.62 3.56 10.37
C GLY A 76 10.82 2.76 9.32
N VAL A 77 10.29 3.47 8.33
CA VAL A 77 9.37 2.92 7.31
C VAL A 77 9.89 1.65 6.65
N GLU A 78 11.15 1.63 6.23
CA GLU A 78 11.74 0.48 5.52
C GLU A 78 11.67 -0.81 6.34
N LYS A 79 11.95 -0.74 7.65
CA LYS A 79 11.94 -1.93 8.53
C LYS A 79 10.53 -2.42 8.83
N GLU A 80 9.59 -1.49 9.02
CA GLU A 80 8.18 -1.85 9.24
C GLU A 80 7.60 -2.51 7.98
N LEU A 81 7.92 -2.00 6.79
CA LEU A 81 7.55 -2.63 5.52
C LEU A 81 8.16 -4.03 5.38
N GLN A 82 9.44 -4.22 5.74
CA GLN A 82 10.07 -5.54 5.74
C GLN A 82 9.38 -6.52 6.70
N ALA A 83 8.95 -6.06 7.87
CA ALA A 83 8.19 -6.89 8.81
C ALA A 83 6.83 -7.33 8.27
N LEU A 84 6.24 -6.55 7.36
CA LEU A 84 5.00 -6.87 6.65
C LEU A 84 5.20 -7.80 5.44
N GLY A 85 6.46 -8.14 5.10
CA GLY A 85 6.80 -9.03 3.99
C GLY A 85 7.32 -8.33 2.73
N TRP A 86 7.48 -7.00 2.75
CA TRP A 86 8.09 -6.28 1.62
C TRP A 86 9.59 -6.55 1.54
N VAL A 87 10.09 -6.76 0.33
CA VAL A 87 11.51 -7.02 0.07
C VAL A 87 12.13 -5.83 -0.64
N ILE A 88 13.25 -5.33 -0.11
CA ILE A 88 14.05 -4.30 -0.79
C ILE A 88 14.72 -4.96 -1.99
N ILE A 89 14.40 -4.50 -3.19
CA ILE A 89 14.97 -4.99 -4.45
C ILE A 89 16.05 -4.06 -5.00
N GLU A 90 15.98 -2.77 -4.67
CA GLU A 90 17.00 -1.78 -5.02
C GLU A 90 17.11 -0.76 -3.89
N LYS A 91 18.35 -0.36 -3.55
CA LYS A 91 18.60 0.68 -2.56
C LYS A 91 19.87 1.44 -2.88
N ASP A 92 19.74 2.75 -2.99
CA ASP A 92 20.84 3.70 -3.04
C ASP A 92 20.73 4.71 -1.89
N GLU A 93 21.56 5.77 -1.89
CA GLU A 93 21.57 6.78 -0.82
C GLU A 93 20.24 7.57 -0.71
N ASN A 94 19.55 7.79 -1.82
CA ASN A 94 18.36 8.65 -1.91
C ASN A 94 17.11 7.90 -2.37
N LYS A 95 17.20 6.64 -2.74
CA LYS A 95 16.10 5.86 -3.29
C LYS A 95 16.08 4.46 -2.69
N THR A 96 14.88 3.97 -2.39
CA THR A 96 14.65 2.59 -2.00
C THR A 96 13.43 2.07 -2.74
N LEU A 97 13.61 0.97 -3.47
CA LEU A 97 12.55 0.26 -4.16
C LEU A 97 12.26 -1.03 -3.41
N LEU A 98 11.01 -1.23 -3.03
CA LEU A 98 10.52 -2.45 -2.40
C LEU A 98 9.49 -3.11 -3.30
N SER A 99 9.49 -4.43 -3.30
CA SER A 99 8.50 -5.24 -3.99
C SER A 99 7.90 -6.26 -3.03
N TYR A 100 6.62 -6.54 -3.22
CA TYR A 100 5.94 -7.62 -2.50
C TYR A 100 5.94 -8.87 -3.38
N SER A 101 6.91 -9.75 -3.16
CA SER A 101 6.98 -11.04 -3.87
C SER A 101 6.10 -12.05 -3.16
N ILE A 102 5.03 -12.49 -3.82
CA ILE A 102 4.23 -13.61 -3.36
C ILE A 102 5.05 -14.87 -3.65
N GLU A 103 5.61 -15.51 -2.63
CA GLU A 103 6.09 -16.88 -2.82
C GLU A 103 4.88 -17.72 -3.27
N SER A 104 5.04 -18.45 -4.38
CA SER A 104 4.03 -19.20 -5.15
C SER A 104 3.17 -20.20 -4.36
N SER A 105 3.31 -20.26 -3.04
CA SER A 105 2.48 -21.04 -2.13
C SER A 105 1.29 -20.27 -1.54
N ASP A 106 1.25 -18.93 -1.63
CA ASP A 106 0.13 -18.15 -1.09
C ASP A 106 -0.93 -17.82 -2.14
N PHE A 107 -1.78 -18.83 -2.40
CA PHE A 107 -2.89 -18.78 -3.35
C PHE A 107 -3.85 -17.62 -3.10
N VAL A 108 -4.02 -17.19 -1.84
CA VAL A 108 -4.92 -16.09 -1.50
C VAL A 108 -4.34 -14.79 -2.02
N LEU A 109 -3.05 -14.53 -1.75
CA LEU A 109 -2.31 -13.37 -2.22
C LEU A 109 -2.23 -13.28 -3.76
N GLU A 110 -2.08 -14.43 -4.44
CA GLU A 110 -2.13 -14.50 -5.91
C GLU A 110 -3.49 -14.03 -6.44
N GLN A 111 -4.60 -14.51 -5.85
CA GLN A 111 -5.94 -14.02 -6.21
C GLN A 111 -6.17 -12.54 -5.88
N ILE A 112 -5.57 -12.01 -4.80
CA ILE A 112 -5.64 -10.58 -4.46
C ILE A 112 -5.06 -9.74 -5.60
N MET A 113 -3.91 -10.14 -6.13
CA MET A 113 -3.25 -9.35 -7.17
C MET A 113 -3.91 -9.52 -8.54
N GLU A 114 -4.38 -10.72 -8.89
CA GLU A 114 -5.13 -10.93 -10.15
C GLU A 114 -6.44 -10.12 -10.22
N THR A 115 -7.10 -9.89 -9.09
CA THR A 115 -8.35 -9.12 -9.03
C THR A 115 -8.13 -7.60 -8.99
N GLY A 116 -6.97 -7.15 -8.49
CA GLY A 116 -6.60 -5.72 -8.46
C GLY A 116 -6.29 -5.12 -9.84
N ASP A 117 -5.71 -5.91 -10.75
CA ASP A 117 -5.39 -5.48 -12.12
C ASP A 117 -6.61 -5.01 -12.93
N GLN A 118 -7.83 -5.36 -12.51
CA GLN A 118 -9.06 -4.99 -13.20
C GLN A 118 -9.53 -3.55 -12.91
N PHE A 119 -8.93 -2.85 -11.94
CA PHE A 119 -9.37 -1.53 -11.45
C PHE A 119 -8.20 -0.58 -11.15
N VAL A 120 -7.24 -0.47 -12.06
CA VAL A 120 -6.10 0.44 -11.94
C VAL A 120 -6.56 1.89 -12.09
N ASP A 121 -6.55 2.67 -11.00
CA ASP A 121 -6.66 4.13 -11.04
C ASP A 121 -5.24 4.72 -11.10
N THR A 122 -4.95 5.57 -12.09
CA THR A 122 -3.57 5.87 -12.53
C THR A 122 -3.01 7.16 -11.91
N ASP A 123 -3.82 7.92 -11.18
CA ASP A 123 -3.43 9.23 -10.65
C ASP A 123 -3.21 9.19 -9.14
N LEU A 124 -2.01 8.78 -8.72
CA LEU A 124 -1.60 8.85 -7.32
C LEU A 124 -0.20 9.45 -7.19
N THR A 125 -0.14 10.77 -6.99
CA THR A 125 1.06 11.51 -6.60
C THR A 125 0.87 12.03 -5.19
N ILE A 126 1.69 11.57 -4.24
CA ILE A 126 1.68 12.06 -2.85
C ILE A 126 2.74 13.16 -2.75
N ALA A 127 2.29 14.41 -2.54
CA ALA A 127 3.13 15.57 -2.24
C ALA A 127 3.39 15.72 -0.74
#